data_AF-A0A6G1YKW6-F1
#
_entry.id   AF-A0A6G1YKW6-F1
#
_cell.length_a   1.000
_cell.length_b   1.000
_cell.length_c   1.000
_cell.angle_alpha   90.00
_cell.angle_beta   90.00
_cell.angle_gamma   90.00
#
_symmetry.space_group_name_H-M   'P 1'
#
loop_
_entity.id
_entity.type
_entity.pdbx_description
1 polymer ?
#
loop_
_entity_poly.entity_id
_entity_poly.type
_entity_poly.pdbx_seq_one_letter_code
_entity_poly.pdbx_strand_id
1 'polypeptide(L)'
;MVILIDAAPEVVLKVITDNDELTKWFPGNAILEPKVGDQVKFSFYKENSERRKRDFFPEGEVGEYIPNKKIAYTWRQSDIPDFPRTVVTWELGTRRDR
;
A
#
# COMPACT_ATOMS: atom_id res chain seq x y z
N MET A 1 -13.50 0.30 -6.48
CA MET A 1 -13.18 -0.80 -7.43
C MET A 1 -13.21 -2.10 -6.65
N VAL A 2 -13.68 -3.20 -7.24
CA VAL A 2 -13.64 -4.54 -6.63
C VAL A 2 -12.91 -5.47 -7.57
N ILE A 3 -11.99 -6.28 -7.03
CA ILE A 3 -11.21 -7.28 -7.77
C ILE A 3 -11.45 -8.63 -7.10
N LEU A 4 -11.52 -9.69 -7.90
CA LEU A 4 -11.58 -11.07 -7.42
C LEU A 4 -10.18 -11.66 -7.42
N ILE A 5 -9.77 -12.19 -6.28
CA ILE A 5 -8.46 -12.82 -6.09
C ILE A 5 -8.73 -14.22 -5.57
N ASP A 6 -8.14 -15.23 -6.21
CA ASP A 6 -8.22 -16.63 -5.80
C ASP A 6 -7.26 -16.91 -4.63
N ALA A 7 -7.55 -16.30 -3.49
CA ALA A 7 -6.79 -16.45 -2.25
C ALA A 7 -7.65 -16.09 -1.03
N ALA A 8 -7.28 -16.63 0.14
CA ALA A 8 -7.91 -16.25 1.39
C ALA A 8 -7.58 -14.79 1.79
N PRO A 9 -8.48 -14.06 2.47
CA PRO A 9 -8.24 -12.69 2.90
C PRO A 9 -6.96 -12.50 3.72
N GLU A 10 -6.59 -13.45 4.59
CA GLU A 10 -5.34 -13.39 5.35
C GLU A 10 -4.09 -13.41 4.46
N VAL A 11 -4.12 -14.15 3.35
CA VAL A 11 -3.00 -14.23 2.41
C VAL A 11 -2.87 -12.90 1.67
N VAL A 12 -3.99 -12.36 1.19
CA VAL A 12 -4.01 -11.05 0.51
C VAL A 12 -3.55 -9.95 1.45
N LEU A 13 -4.06 -9.93 2.69
CA LEU A 13 -3.65 -8.93 3.67
C LEU A 13 -2.16 -8.99 3.93
N LYS A 14 -1.60 -10.19 4.12
CA LYS A 14 -0.15 -10.36 4.28
C LYS A 14 0.61 -9.76 3.09
N VAL A 15 0.22 -10.06 1.86
CA VAL A 15 0.92 -9.57 0.65
C VAL A 15 0.90 -8.04 0.51
N ILE A 16 -0.10 -7.36 1.08
CA ILE A 16 -0.22 -5.89 1.04
C ILE A 16 0.34 -5.20 2.30
N THR A 17 0.67 -5.93 3.37
CA THR A 17 1.21 -5.35 4.62
C THR A 17 2.60 -5.84 5.01
N ASP A 18 3.06 -6.96 4.47
CA ASP A 18 4.41 -7.47 4.69
C ASP A 18 5.36 -6.80 3.69
N ASN A 19 6.44 -6.19 4.19
CA ASN A 19 7.36 -5.41 3.35
C ASN A 19 8.05 -6.29 2.28
N ASP A 20 8.41 -7.52 2.63
CA ASP A 20 9.09 -8.44 1.70
C ASP A 20 8.12 -8.94 0.62
N GLU A 21 6.86 -9.18 0.95
CA GLU A 21 5.85 -9.54 -0.04
C GLU A 21 5.44 -8.35 -0.91
N LEU A 22 5.26 -7.16 -0.31
CA LEU A 22 4.81 -5.95 -1.00
C LEU A 22 5.82 -5.47 -2.05
N THR A 23 7.12 -5.58 -1.74
CA THR A 23 8.21 -5.14 -2.64
C THR A 23 8.39 -6.05 -3.87
N LYS A 24 7.78 -7.24 -3.91
CA LYS A 24 7.82 -8.13 -5.09
C LYS A 24 7.00 -7.62 -6.27
N TRP A 25 6.02 -6.75 -6.03
CA TRP A 25 5.07 -6.33 -7.07
C TRP A 25 4.70 -4.84 -7.04
N PHE A 26 5.04 -4.11 -5.96
CA PHE A 26 4.68 -2.70 -5.81
C PHE A 26 5.90 -1.75 -5.79
N PRO A 27 6.40 -1.20 -4.65
CA PRO A 27 7.54 -0.30 -4.69
C PRO A 27 8.86 -1.09 -4.69
N GLY A 28 9.97 -0.42 -5.01
CA GLY A 28 11.30 -1.02 -4.88
C GLY A 28 11.74 -1.19 -3.42
N ASN A 29 11.13 -0.44 -2.49
CA ASN A 29 11.29 -0.60 -1.05
C ASN A 29 10.01 -0.12 -0.33
N ALA A 30 9.66 -0.76 0.78
CA ALA A 30 8.51 -0.40 1.60
C ALA A 30 8.83 -0.45 3.09
N ILE A 31 8.24 0.48 3.85
CA ILE A 31 8.07 0.42 5.29
C ILE A 31 6.58 0.60 5.52
N LEU A 32 5.90 -0.47 5.91
CA LEU A 32 4.49 -0.45 6.29
C LEU A 32 4.34 -1.37 7.50
N GLU A 33 4.15 -0.78 8.68
CA GLU A 33 3.82 -1.54 9.87
C GLU A 33 2.29 -1.53 10.04
N PRO A 34 1.62 -2.70 10.06
CA PRO A 34 0.16 -2.78 10.12
C PRO A 34 -0.39 -2.47 11.52
N LYS A 35 -0.11 -1.26 12.01
CA LYS A 35 -0.50 -0.76 13.32
C LYS A 35 -0.87 0.71 13.21
N VAL A 36 -2.03 1.07 13.76
CA VAL A 36 -2.54 2.45 13.71
C VAL A 36 -1.53 3.43 14.32
N GLY A 37 -1.24 4.50 13.59
CA GLY A 37 -0.27 5.54 13.94
C GLY A 37 1.17 5.28 13.50
N ASP A 38 1.50 4.06 13.04
CA ASP A 38 2.85 3.77 12.55
C ASP A 38 3.06 4.29 11.11
N GLN A 39 4.33 4.49 10.75
CA GLN A 39 4.73 5.13 9.49
C GLN A 39 4.52 4.22 8.27
N VAL A 40 4.17 4.88 7.17
CA VAL A 40 4.13 4.29 5.83
C VAL A 40 5.12 5.05 4.97
N LYS A 41 6.08 4.36 4.37
CA LYS A 41 7.05 4.92 3.42
C LYS A 41 7.22 3.98 2.25
N PHE A 42 7.15 4.52 1.05
CA PHE A 42 7.48 3.78 -0.15
C PHE A 42 8.63 4.44 -0.89
N SER A 43 9.48 3.65 -1.52
CA SER A 43 10.51 4.14 -2.42
C SER A 43 10.27 3.60 -3.82
N PHE A 44 9.91 4.48 -4.73
CA PHE A 44 9.77 4.19 -6.15
C PHE A 44 10.99 4.72 -6.88
N TYR A 45 11.99 3.86 -7.07
CA TYR A 45 13.21 4.22 -7.78
C TYR A 45 12.95 4.44 -9.26
N LYS A 46 13.70 5.36 -9.86
CA LYS A 46 13.78 5.62 -11.28
C LYS A 46 14.09 4.31 -11.99
N GLU A 47 13.30 4.03 -13.02
CA GLU A 47 13.60 2.98 -13.97
C GLU A 47 14.20 3.63 -15.22
N ASN A 48 15.02 2.88 -15.98
CA ASN A 48 15.46 3.31 -17.31
C ASN A 48 14.31 3.24 -18.32
N SER A 49 13.18 3.87 -17.99
CA SER A 49 11.98 3.96 -18.81
C SER A 49 11.54 5.43 -18.93
N GLU A 50 10.91 5.77 -20.05
CA GLU A 50 10.37 7.11 -20.29
C GLU A 50 9.31 7.54 -19.25
N ARG A 51 8.72 6.57 -18.54
CA ARG A 51 7.60 6.78 -17.62
C ARG A 51 8.00 7.28 -16.24
N ARG A 52 9.20 6.97 -15.75
CA ARG A 52 9.66 7.37 -14.41
C ARG A 52 11.05 8.00 -14.48
N LYS A 53 11.09 9.33 -14.57
CA LYS A 53 12.33 10.11 -14.79
C LYS A 53 13.13 10.39 -13.52
N ARG A 54 12.54 10.16 -12.34
CA ARG A 54 13.13 10.41 -11.02
C ARG A 54 12.59 9.42 -9.99
N ASP A 55 13.23 9.39 -8.82
CA ASP A 55 12.73 8.67 -7.66
C ASP A 55 11.56 9.43 -7.01
N PHE A 56 10.64 8.67 -6.41
CA PHE A 56 9.53 9.17 -5.60
C PHE A 56 9.52 8.48 -4.23
N PHE A 57 9.34 9.29 -3.19
CA PHE A 57 9.40 8.86 -1.79
C PHE A 57 8.14 9.31 -1.04
N PRO A 58 6.96 8.75 -1.36
CA PRO A 58 5.75 9.12 -0.65
C PRO A 58 5.75 8.57 0.77
N GLU A 59 5.22 9.38 1.69
CA GLU A 59 5.16 9.07 3.13
C GLU A 59 3.75 9.30 3.69
N GLY A 60 3.42 8.58 4.75
CA GLY A 60 2.20 8.79 5.53
C GLY A 60 2.16 7.88 6.76
N GLU A 61 0.95 7.49 7.16
CA GLU A 61 0.69 6.72 8.38
C GLU A 61 -0.51 5.80 8.22
N VAL A 62 -0.55 4.71 9.00
CA VAL A 62 -1.71 3.82 9.09
C VAL A 62 -2.80 4.46 9.93
N GLY A 63 -3.99 4.64 9.36
CA GLY A 63 -5.16 5.20 10.03
C GLY A 63 -6.10 4.13 10.59
N GLU A 64 -6.23 2.99 9.92
CA GLU A 64 -7.07 1.86 10.37
C GLU A 64 -6.40 0.53 10.05
N TYR A 65 -6.53 -0.44 10.95
CA TYR A 65 -6.12 -1.81 10.72
C TYR A 65 -7.08 -2.79 11.42
N ILE A 66 -7.66 -3.70 10.65
CA ILE A 66 -8.51 -4.79 11.14
C ILE A 66 -7.98 -6.08 10.53
N PRO A 67 -7.43 -7.01 11.33
CA PRO A 67 -6.87 -8.26 10.83
C PRO A 67 -7.81 -9.01 9.88
N ASN A 68 -7.26 -9.47 8.78
CA ASN A 68 -7.90 -10.21 7.68
C ASN A 68 -9.09 -9.50 7.00
N LYS A 69 -9.28 -8.19 7.23
CA LYS A 69 -10.45 -7.44 6.74
C LYS A 69 -10.11 -6.08 6.16
N LYS A 70 -9.25 -5.30 6.81
CA LYS A 70 -9.05 -3.90 6.42
C LYS A 70 -7.66 -3.40 6.77
N ILE A 71 -7.09 -2.60 5.87
CA ILE A 71 -6.05 -1.64 6.20
C ILE A 71 -6.34 -0.33 5.46
N ALA A 72 -6.25 0.80 6.17
CA ALA A 72 -6.28 2.12 5.57
C ALA A 72 -5.04 2.89 5.99
N TYR A 73 -4.36 3.47 5.02
CA TYR A 73 -3.18 4.30 5.25
C TYR A 73 -3.22 5.54 4.40
N THR A 74 -2.40 6.51 4.77
CA THR A 74 -2.24 7.72 3.99
C THR A 74 -0.90 7.75 3.29
N TRP A 75 -0.83 8.55 2.23
CA TRP A 75 0.42 8.89 1.61
C TRP A 75 0.35 10.31 1.03
N ARG A 76 1.51 10.95 0.92
CA ARG A 76 1.71 12.21 0.21
C ARG A 76 3.13 12.27 -0.35
N GLN A 77 3.31 13.00 -1.44
CA GLN A 77 4.63 13.33 -1.97
C GLN A 77 5.05 14.70 -1.43
N SER A 78 5.99 14.73 -0.49
CA SER A 78 6.33 15.94 0.29
C SER A 78 7.10 17.01 -0.49
N ASP A 79 7.80 16.63 -1.55
CA ASP A 79 8.61 17.53 -2.39
C ASP A 79 7.82 18.10 -3.57
N ILE A 80 6.53 17.79 -3.69
CA ILE A 80 5.62 18.42 -4.65
C ILE A 80 4.75 19.43 -3.88
N PRO A 81 4.85 20.74 -4.18
CA PRO A 81 4.01 21.75 -3.56
C PRO A 81 2.53 21.44 -3.72
N ASP A 82 1.76 21.66 -2.65
CA ASP A 82 0.30 21.47 -2.60
C ASP A 82 -0.19 20.06 -2.95
N PHE A 83 0.69 19.05 -2.90
CA PHE A 83 0.29 17.68 -3.15
C PHE A 83 -0.69 17.19 -2.07
N PRO A 84 -1.90 16.73 -2.45
CA PRO A 84 -2.92 16.38 -1.48
C PRO A 84 -2.53 15.12 -0.71
N ARG A 85 -2.84 15.11 0.59
CA ARG A 85 -2.82 13.87 1.38
C ARG A 85 -3.90 12.94 0.84
N THR A 86 -3.49 11.75 0.43
CA THR A 86 -4.39 10.73 -0.11
C THR A 86 -4.60 9.63 0.93
N VAL A 87 -5.81 9.09 1.02
CA VAL A 87 -6.13 7.91 1.83
C VAL A 87 -6.32 6.72 0.88
N VAL A 88 -5.59 5.64 1.13
CA VAL A 88 -5.75 4.36 0.44
C VAL A 88 -6.39 3.40 1.43
N THR A 89 -7.49 2.76 1.00
CA THR A 89 -8.21 1.78 1.83
C THR A 89 -8.32 0.46 1.07
N TRP A 90 -7.89 -0.60 1.71
CA TRP A 90 -8.08 -1.98 1.28
C TRP A 90 -9.13 -2.62 2.18
N GLU A 91 -10.22 -3.09 1.58
CA GLU A 91 -11.25 -3.88 2.25
C GLU A 91 -11.29 -5.27 1.62
N LEU A 92 -11.19 -6.29 2.47
CA LEU A 92 -11.09 -7.69 2.10
C LEU A 92 -12.33 -8.42 2.62
N GLY A 93 -12.88 -9.28 1.76
CA GLY A 93 -14.01 -10.12 2.09
C GLY A 93 -13.98 -11.38 1.25
N THR A 94 -14.64 -12.43 1.74
CA THR A 94 -14.83 -13.63 0.95
C THR A 94 -16.00 -13.43 0.01
N ARG A 95 -15.82 -13.79 -1.27
CA ARG A 95 -16.96 -13.96 -2.15
C ARG A 95 -17.57 -15.32 -1.84
N ARG A 96 -18.78 -15.32 -1.29
CA ARG A 96 -19.60 -16.54 -1.26
C ARG A 96 -20.17 -16.73 -2.66
N ASP A 97 -19.58 -17.64 -3.39
CA ASP A 97 -20.25 -18.36 -4.46
C ASP A 97 -21.47 -19.10 -3.86
N ARG A 98 -22.62 -18.94 -4.51
CA ARG A 98 -23.85 -19.68 -4.23
C ARG A 98 -23.96 -20.81 -5.23
#